data_AF-A0A2M8PLP3-F1
#
_entry.id   AF-A0A2M8PLP3-F1
#
_cell.length_a   1.000
_cell.length_b   1.000
_cell.length_c   1.000
_cell.angle_alpha   90.00
_cell.angle_beta   90.00
_cell.angle_gamma   90.00
#
_symmetry.space_group_name_H-M   'P 1'
#
loop_
_entity.id
_entity.type
_entity.pdbx_description
1 polymer ?
#
loop_
_entity_poly.entity_id
_entity_poly.type
_entity_poly.pdbx_seq_one_letter_code
_entity_poly.pdbx_strand_id
1 'polypeptide(L)'
;IVSSSEAAEMVKLLENTFRSVNIALVNELAVGCRSLGVNVFEVVQAASTKPFGFMPFYPGPGVGGHCIPIDPLYLTWKLRSVNSPSRMIDLADAINSAMPGHVIQRIA
;
A
#
# COMPACT_ATOMS: atom_id res chain seq x y z
N ILE A 1 -4.10 13.75 20.50
CA ILE A 1 -5.44 14.35 20.73
C ILE A 1 -5.65 15.37 19.62
N VAL A 2 -6.80 15.35 18.93
CA VAL A 2 -7.10 16.17 17.72
C VAL A 2 -8.13 17.26 18.02
N SER A 3 -8.20 18.31 17.19
CA SER A 3 -9.01 19.51 17.43
C SER A 3 -10.44 19.48 16.86
N SER A 4 -10.79 18.52 16.00
CA SER A 4 -12.14 18.39 15.43
C SER A 4 -12.48 16.92 15.10
N SER A 5 -13.77 16.64 14.89
CA SER A 5 -14.24 15.32 14.46
C SER A 5 -13.72 14.96 13.07
N GLU A 6 -13.69 15.92 12.14
CA GLU A 6 -13.16 15.72 10.79
C GLU A 6 -11.68 15.35 10.81
N ALA A 7 -10.90 15.98 11.71
CA ALA A 7 -9.50 15.61 11.92
C ALA A 7 -9.38 14.17 12.44
N ALA A 8 -10.27 13.73 13.34
CA ALA A 8 -10.29 12.37 13.84
C ALA A 8 -10.62 11.35 12.72
N GLU A 9 -11.62 11.64 11.89
CA GLU A 9 -11.99 10.79 10.75
C GLU A 9 -10.86 10.70 9.72
N MET A 10 -10.21 11.82 9.41
CA MET A 10 -9.08 11.83 8.48
C MET A 10 -7.87 11.05 8.98
N VAL A 11 -7.62 11.01 10.29
CA VAL A 11 -6.56 10.15 10.85
C VAL A 11 -6.80 8.69 10.46
N LYS A 12 -8.04 8.21 10.55
CA LYS A 12 -8.34 6.81 10.20
C LYS A 12 -8.11 6.51 8.72
N LEU A 13 -8.56 7.42 7.85
CA LEU A 13 -8.36 7.29 6.41
C LEU A 13 -6.88 7.37 6.05
N LEU A 14 -6.11 8.23 6.72
CA LEU A 14 -4.67 8.36 6.54
C LEU A 14 -3.93 7.08 6.96
N GLU A 15 -4.25 6.49 8.10
CA GLU A 15 -3.63 5.25 8.58
C GLU A 15 -3.79 4.10 7.56
N ASN A 16 -5.01 3.90 7.06
CA ASN A 16 -5.27 2.82 6.10
C ASN A 16 -4.70 3.15 4.70
N THR A 17 -4.70 4.41 4.30
CA THR A 17 -4.03 4.86 3.08
C THR A 17 -2.53 4.62 3.15
N PHE A 18 -1.89 5.00 4.27
CA PHE A 18 -0.47 4.77 4.52
C PHE A 18 -0.12 3.29 4.40
N ARG A 19 -0.93 2.40 4.99
CA ARG A 19 -0.73 0.96 4.87
C ARG A 19 -0.90 0.46 3.43
N SER A 20 -1.96 0.86 2.75
CA SER A 20 -2.22 0.44 1.36
C SER A 20 -1.10 0.84 0.41
N VAL A 21 -0.64 2.09 0.49
CA VAL A 21 0.45 2.63 -0.33
C VAL A 21 1.77 1.93 -0.08
N ASN A 22 2.14 1.69 1.19
CA ASN A 22 3.39 1.00 1.49
C ASN A 22 3.34 -0.49 1.11
N ILE A 23 2.18 -1.15 1.22
CA ILE A 23 2.00 -2.52 0.71
C ILE A 23 2.17 -2.53 -0.81
N ALA A 24 1.58 -1.57 -1.53
CA ALA A 24 1.75 -1.45 -2.98
C ALA A 24 3.23 -1.26 -3.36
N LEU A 25 3.95 -0.40 -2.64
CA LEU A 25 5.38 -0.17 -2.86
C LEU A 25 6.19 -1.47 -2.76
N VAL A 26 6.02 -2.24 -1.67
CA VAL A 26 6.78 -3.48 -1.50
C VAL A 26 6.33 -4.58 -2.46
N ASN A 27 5.06 -4.59 -2.88
CA ASN A 27 4.55 -5.49 -3.92
C ASN A 27 5.18 -5.19 -5.29
N GLU A 28 5.23 -3.92 -5.70
CA GLU A 28 5.89 -3.50 -6.94
C GLU A 28 7.37 -3.86 -6.94
N LEU A 29 8.07 -3.56 -5.83
CA LEU A 29 9.48 -3.95 -5.66
C LEU A 29 9.66 -5.46 -5.67
N ALA A 30 8.72 -6.26 -5.14
CA ALA A 30 8.83 -7.72 -5.19
C ALA A 30 8.81 -8.26 -6.63
N VAL A 31 7.97 -7.69 -7.49
CA VAL A 31 7.95 -8.03 -8.92
C VAL A 31 9.26 -7.62 -9.59
N GLY A 32 9.75 -6.40 -9.34
CA GLY A 32 11.01 -5.91 -9.89
C GLY A 32 12.25 -6.70 -9.41
N CYS A 33 12.36 -6.94 -8.11
CA CYS A 33 13.44 -7.74 -7.52
C CYS A 33 13.49 -9.15 -8.12
N ARG A 34 12.32 -9.76 -8.39
CA ARG A 34 12.26 -11.05 -9.08
C ARG A 34 12.88 -10.98 -10.48
N SER A 35 12.58 -9.95 -11.26
CA SER A 35 13.20 -9.76 -12.59
C SER A 35 14.71 -9.56 -12.53
N LEU A 36 15.23 -9.07 -11.39
CA LEU A 36 16.65 -8.88 -11.12
C LEU A 36 17.34 -10.09 -10.46
N GLY A 37 16.58 -11.15 -10.12
CA GLY A 37 17.13 -12.30 -9.35
C GLY A 37 17.45 -11.97 -7.89
N VAL A 38 16.87 -10.91 -7.32
CA VAL A 38 17.10 -10.43 -5.95
C VAL A 38 15.98 -10.89 -5.02
N ASN A 39 16.31 -11.33 -3.81
CA ASN A 39 15.33 -11.70 -2.79
C ASN A 39 14.78 -10.44 -2.09
N VAL A 40 13.55 -10.04 -2.42
CA VAL A 40 12.90 -8.88 -1.80
C VAL A 40 12.74 -9.00 -0.28
N PHE A 41 12.58 -10.22 0.28
CA PHE A 41 12.47 -10.40 1.72
C PHE A 41 13.79 -10.11 2.44
N GLU A 42 14.91 -10.48 1.82
CA GLU A 42 16.25 -10.13 2.31
C GLU A 42 16.45 -8.61 2.28
N VAL A 43 16.03 -7.94 1.20
CA VAL A 43 16.10 -6.48 1.06
C VAL A 43 15.28 -5.78 2.17
N VAL A 44 14.04 -6.20 2.39
CA VAL A 44 13.18 -5.63 3.45
C VAL A 44 13.77 -5.89 4.83
N GLN A 45 14.28 -7.11 5.08
CA GLN A 45 14.89 -7.47 6.35
C GLN A 45 16.15 -6.64 6.62
N ALA A 46 17.03 -6.47 5.64
CA ALA A 46 18.21 -5.62 5.73
C ALA A 46 17.82 -4.16 5.99
N ALA A 47 16.85 -3.62 5.26
CA ALA A 47 16.35 -2.26 5.46
C ALA A 47 15.76 -2.06 6.87
N SER A 48 15.10 -3.09 7.42
CA SER A 48 14.50 -3.05 8.76
C SER A 48 15.51 -2.97 9.91
N THR A 49 16.80 -3.22 9.64
CA THR A 49 17.86 -3.04 10.65
C THR A 49 18.20 -1.57 10.91
N LYS A 50 17.77 -0.66 10.03
CA LYS A 50 18.00 0.77 10.21
C LYS A 50 17.18 1.27 11.42
N PRO A 51 17.80 1.95 12.41
CA PRO A 51 17.12 2.30 13.66
C PRO A 51 16.03 3.38 13.50
N PHE A 52 15.91 4.01 12.34
CA PHE A 52 14.94 5.06 12.07
C PHE A 52 14.61 5.17 10.58
N GLY A 53 13.42 5.72 10.29
CA GLY A 53 13.04 6.09 8.93
C GLY A 53 12.66 4.94 8.00
N PHE A 54 12.52 3.71 8.53
CA PHE A 54 11.98 2.58 7.79
C PHE A 54 11.00 1.81 8.66
N MET A 55 9.75 1.72 8.21
CA MET A 55 8.73 0.86 8.79
C MET A 55 8.55 -0.32 7.83
N PRO A 56 8.78 -1.57 8.25
CA PRO A 56 8.73 -2.70 7.34
C PRO A 56 7.29 -3.02 6.91
N PHE A 57 7.12 -3.19 5.60
CA PHE A 57 5.97 -3.80 4.97
C PHE A 57 6.45 -5.00 4.16
N TYR A 58 5.60 -6.01 4.01
CA TYR A 58 5.99 -7.26 3.36
C TYR A 58 5.12 -7.51 2.13
N PRO A 59 5.72 -7.97 1.03
CA PRO A 59 4.96 -8.29 -0.17
C PRO A 59 4.07 -9.50 0.06
N GLY A 60 2.95 -9.53 -0.64
CA GLY A 60 1.94 -10.57 -0.52
C GLY A 60 1.13 -10.75 -1.79
N PRO A 61 0.06 -11.57 -1.75
CA PRO A 61 -0.81 -11.79 -2.90
C PRO A 61 -1.72 -10.60 -3.20
N GLY A 62 -1.58 -9.47 -2.51
CA GLY A 62 -2.47 -8.31 -2.58
C GLY A 62 -2.98 -7.91 -1.20
N VAL A 63 -3.78 -6.85 -1.14
CA VAL A 63 -4.39 -6.37 0.10
C VAL A 63 -5.75 -7.05 0.30
N GLY A 64 -5.98 -7.59 1.49
CA GLY A 64 -7.27 -8.20 1.89
C GLY A 64 -7.94 -7.46 3.05
N GLY A 65 -9.03 -8.05 3.54
CA GLY A 65 -9.85 -7.47 4.61
C GLY A 65 -10.79 -6.37 4.12
N HIS A 66 -11.56 -5.77 5.03
CA HIS A 66 -12.58 -4.77 4.67
C HIS A 66 -12.05 -3.32 4.74
N CYS A 67 -11.13 -3.00 5.66
CA CYS A 67 -10.72 -1.60 5.85
C CYS A 67 -9.72 -1.13 4.79
N ILE A 68 -8.61 -1.86 4.61
CA ILE A 68 -7.47 -1.36 3.82
C ILE A 68 -7.80 -1.27 2.31
N PRO A 69 -8.56 -2.20 1.71
CA PRO A 69 -8.94 -2.06 0.30
C PRO A 69 -9.95 -0.95 0.04
N ILE A 70 -10.77 -0.56 1.03
CA ILE A 70 -11.95 0.29 0.78
C ILE A 70 -11.73 1.72 1.28
N ASP A 71 -11.15 1.92 2.46
CA ASP A 71 -10.99 3.24 3.07
C ASP A 71 -10.19 4.22 2.20
N PRO A 72 -9.06 3.83 1.55
CA PRO A 72 -8.36 4.73 0.64
C PRO A 72 -9.21 5.13 -0.57
N LEU A 73 -10.04 4.22 -1.09
CA LEU A 73 -10.93 4.48 -2.22
C LEU A 73 -12.08 5.43 -1.83
N TYR A 74 -12.60 5.31 -0.61
CA TYR A 74 -13.55 6.30 -0.07
C TYR A 74 -12.93 7.69 0.00
N LEU A 75 -11.67 7.79 0.47
CA LEU A 75 -10.96 9.07 0.52
C LEU A 75 -10.78 9.64 -0.89
N THR A 76 -10.34 8.83 -1.86
CA THR A 76 -10.21 9.25 -3.26
C THR A 76 -11.55 9.70 -3.85
N TRP A 77 -12.64 8.99 -3.59
CA TRP A 77 -13.98 9.40 -4.01
C TRP A 77 -14.35 10.77 -3.43
N LYS A 78 -14.11 10.99 -2.14
CA LYS A 78 -14.38 12.28 -1.51
C LYS A 78 -13.52 13.39 -2.10
N LEU A 79 -12.24 13.14 -2.34
CA LEU A 79 -11.30 14.09 -2.93
C LEU A 79 -11.66 14.45 -4.39
N ARG A 80 -12.24 13.52 -5.15
CA ARG A 80 -12.77 13.81 -6.50
C ARG A 80 -13.91 14.84 -6.45
N SER A 81 -14.75 14.82 -5.41
CA SER A 81 -15.84 15.81 -5.26
C SER A 81 -15.36 17.27 -5.10
N VAL A 82 -14.08 17.45 -4.75
CA VAL A 82 -13.42 18.77 -4.64
C VAL A 82 -12.35 18.98 -5.71
N ASN A 83 -12.42 18.23 -6.82
CA ASN A 83 -11.49 18.30 -7.96
C ASN A 83 -10.02 18.08 -7.60
N SER A 84 -9.72 17.24 -6.59
CA SER A 84 -8.36 16.95 -6.14
C SER A 84 -8.06 15.45 -5.97
N PRO A 85 -8.21 14.61 -7.02
CA PRO A 85 -8.01 13.17 -6.92
C PRO A 85 -6.58 12.79 -6.51
N SER A 86 -6.45 11.76 -5.67
CA SER A 86 -5.14 11.23 -5.25
C SER A 86 -4.63 10.16 -6.22
N ARG A 87 -3.74 10.57 -7.13
CA ARG A 87 -3.05 9.64 -8.05
C ARG A 87 -2.25 8.55 -7.33
N MET A 88 -1.75 8.85 -6.14
CA MET A 88 -0.97 7.90 -5.34
C MET A 88 -1.86 6.76 -4.83
N ILE A 89 -3.08 7.06 -4.39
CA ILE A 89 -4.03 6.03 -3.94
C ILE A 89 -4.46 5.17 -5.13
N ASP A 90 -4.79 5.80 -6.26
CA ASP A 90 -5.21 5.08 -7.48
C ASP A 90 -4.11 4.12 -7.97
N LEU A 91 -2.84 4.53 -7.94
CA LEU A 91 -1.72 3.65 -8.32
C LEU A 91 -1.52 2.51 -7.32
N ALA A 92 -1.62 2.79 -6.02
CA ALA A 92 -1.49 1.77 -4.99
C ALA A 92 -2.57 0.69 -5.12
N ASP A 93 -3.82 1.09 -5.40
CA ASP A 93 -4.92 0.17 -5.64
C ASP A 93 -4.69 -0.71 -6.88
N ALA A 94 -4.23 -0.11 -7.98
CA ALA A 94 -3.93 -0.84 -9.21
C ALA A 94 -2.83 -1.90 -9.02
N ILE A 95 -1.73 -1.55 -8.32
CA ILE A 95 -0.65 -2.48 -8.01
C ILE A 95 -1.16 -3.62 -7.13
N ASN A 96 -1.85 -3.28 -6.03
CA ASN A 96 -2.33 -4.27 -5.07
C ASN A 96 -3.35 -5.23 -5.69
N SER A 97 -4.21 -4.74 -6.57
CA SER A 97 -5.23 -5.53 -7.28
C SER A 97 -4.63 -6.45 -8.35
N ALA A 98 -3.44 -6.14 -8.87
CA ALA A 98 -2.74 -6.98 -9.85
C ALA A 98 -1.99 -8.17 -9.22
N MET A 99 -1.65 -8.08 -7.93
CA MET A 99 -0.85 -9.10 -7.24
C MET A 99 -1.44 -10.51 -7.20
N PRO A 100 -2.77 -10.73 -7.05
CA PRO A 100 -3.33 -12.07 -7.12
C PRO A 100 -3.05 -12.75 -8.47
N GLY A 101 -3.19 -12.01 -9.56
CA GLY A 101 -2.86 -12.48 -10.91
C GLY A 101 -1.38 -12.83 -11.05
N HIS A 102 -0.50 -11.99 -10.52
CA HIS A 102 0.94 -12.27 -10.48
C HIS A 102 1.26 -13.55 -9.71
N VAL A 103 0.63 -13.79 -8.56
CA VAL A 103 0.87 -15.00 -7.76
C VAL A 103 0.37 -16.25 -8.49
N ILE A 104 -0.80 -16.20 -9.12
CA ILE A 104 -1.33 -17.33 -9.91
C ILE A 104 -0.38 -17.68 -11.05
N GLN A 105 0.11 -16.69 -11.80
CA GLN A 105 1.07 -16.89 -12.90
C GLN A 105 2.37 -17.56 -12.46
N ARG A 106 2.74 -17.48 -11.18
CA ARG A 106 3.95 -18.12 -10.66
C ARG A 106 3.80 -19.61 -10.38
N ILE A 107 2.56 -20.10 -10.28
CA ILE A 107 2.25 -21.50 -10.00
C ILE A 107 1.93 -22.26 -11.30
N ALA A 108 1.56 -21.53 -12.35
CA ALA A 108 1.26 -22.05 -13.68
C ALA A 108 2.50 -22.58 -14.43
#